data_AF-A0A8K0NXC5-F1
#
_entry.id   AF-A0A8K0NXC5-F1
#
_cell.length_a   1.000
_cell.length_b   1.000
_cell.length_c   1.000
_cell.angle_alpha   90.00
_cell.angle_beta   90.00
_cell.angle_gamma   90.00
#
_symmetry.space_group_name_H-M   'P 1'
#
loop_
_entity.id
_entity.type
_entity.pdbx_description
1 polymer ?
#
loop_
_entity_poly.entity_id
_entity_poly.type
_entity_poly.pdbx_seq_one_letter_code
_entity_poly.pdbx_strand_id
1 'polypeptide(L)'
;MVVMAGIGSARNPIILKNLLKFQCRVFAVKNYSSASKGGSLEVADPKTHTGQSWDKNDYRLVRFIDRPKQINSQFAIDLINSVPPQSRKEKVVWCDGGGGPTGHPKVYINLDKPGNHTCGYCGLRFTKEGKH
;
A
#
# COMPACT_ATOMS: atom_id res chain seq x y z
N MET A 1 57.72 49.20 -10.83
CA MET A 1 58.86 48.40 -10.36
C MET A 1 58.40 46.95 -10.27
N VAL A 2 58.95 46.10 -11.15
CA VAL A 2 59.16 44.63 -10.99
C VAL A 2 57.89 43.78 -10.81
N VAL A 3 57.38 43.12 -11.86
CA VAL A 3 57.73 41.75 -12.35
C VAL A 3 57.39 40.68 -11.29
N MET A 4 56.51 39.72 -11.58
CA MET A 4 56.78 38.28 -11.79
C MET A 4 55.39 37.61 -12.00
N ALA A 5 55.17 36.50 -12.69
CA ALA A 5 55.88 35.70 -13.69
C ALA A 5 54.86 34.62 -14.10
N GLY A 6 54.75 34.30 -15.39
CA GLY A 6 53.90 33.21 -15.87
C GLY A 6 54.60 31.85 -15.78
N ILE A 7 53.81 30.77 -15.75
CA ILE A 7 54.20 29.40 -16.14
C ILE A 7 52.89 28.74 -16.59
N GLY A 8 52.65 28.37 -17.86
CA GLY A 8 53.56 27.73 -18.80
C GLY A 8 53.17 26.25 -18.87
N SER A 9 52.09 25.95 -19.61
CA SER A 9 51.63 24.59 -19.90
C SER A 9 52.72 23.84 -20.68
N ALA A 10 53.34 22.86 -20.02
CA ALA A 10 54.39 22.05 -20.61
C ALA A 10 53.79 20.95 -21.51
N ARG A 11 54.13 21.05 -22.79
CA ARG A 11 54.15 19.95 -23.76
C ARG A 11 55.29 19.00 -23.38
N ASN A 12 55.12 17.69 -23.52
CA ASN A 12 55.81 16.93 -24.57
C ASN A 12 55.58 15.40 -24.54
N PRO A 13 55.80 14.73 -25.69
CA PRO A 13 55.31 13.41 -26.06
C PRO A 13 56.44 12.36 -25.96
N ILE A 14 56.29 11.22 -26.66
CA ILE A 14 57.26 10.14 -27.01
C ILE A 14 56.76 8.78 -26.47
N ILE A 15 55.96 8.04 -27.24
CA ILE A 15 56.31 7.04 -28.27
C ILE A 15 56.28 5.60 -27.72
N LEU A 16 55.29 4.85 -28.23
CA LEU A 16 55.39 3.54 -28.87
C LEU A 16 56.23 2.45 -28.18
N LYS A 17 55.56 1.34 -27.82
CA LYS A 17 55.87 -0.04 -28.25
C LYS A 17 55.00 -1.03 -27.45
N ASN A 18 54.10 -1.73 -28.14
CA ASN A 18 54.09 -3.20 -28.21
C ASN A 18 52.81 -3.70 -28.87
N LEU A 19 52.90 -3.84 -30.18
CA LEU A 19 52.13 -4.82 -30.94
C LEU A 19 52.57 -6.23 -30.52
N LEU A 20 51.65 -7.19 -30.65
CA LEU A 20 51.83 -8.65 -30.62
C LEU A 20 51.86 -9.33 -29.24
N LYS A 21 50.66 -9.65 -28.74
CA LYS A 21 50.29 -11.04 -28.42
C LYS A 21 48.78 -11.16 -28.31
N PHE A 22 48.14 -11.29 -29.48
CA PHE A 22 46.86 -11.97 -29.61
C PHE A 22 47.09 -13.46 -29.29
N GLN A 23 47.17 -13.81 -28.01
CA GLN A 23 46.92 -15.19 -27.61
C GLN A 23 45.42 -15.36 -27.54
N CYS A 24 44.88 -16.02 -28.56
CA CYS A 24 43.54 -16.56 -28.58
C CYS A 24 43.42 -17.54 -27.41
N ARG A 25 43.00 -17.04 -26.24
CA ARG A 25 42.62 -17.89 -25.13
C ARG A 25 41.24 -18.41 -25.51
N VAL A 26 41.17 -19.67 -25.93
CA VAL A 26 39.91 -20.39 -26.14
C VAL A 26 39.11 -20.24 -24.85
N PHE A 27 38.12 -19.33 -24.85
CA PHE A 27 37.21 -19.18 -23.73
C PHE A 27 36.44 -20.48 -23.67
N ALA A 28 36.71 -21.27 -22.64
CA ALA A 28 35.90 -22.44 -22.31
C ALA A 28 34.44 -21.98 -22.30
N VAL A 29 33.64 -22.49 -23.23
CA VAL A 29 32.19 -22.33 -23.22
C VAL A 29 31.71 -23.04 -21.97
N LYS A 30 31.57 -22.28 -20.88
CA LYS A 30 30.83 -22.75 -19.71
C LYS A 30 29.43 -23.01 -20.25
N ASN A 31 29.03 -24.28 -20.29
CA ASN A 31 27.65 -24.66 -20.49
C ASN A 31 26.83 -23.92 -19.42
N TYR A 32 26.21 -22.81 -19.82
CA TYR A 32 25.14 -22.21 -19.05
C TYR A 32 24.02 -23.22 -19.12
N SER A 33 24.02 -24.12 -18.13
CA SER A 33 22.85 -24.91 -17.83
C SER A 33 21.80 -23.88 -17.43
N SER A 34 20.90 -23.58 -18.36
CA SER A 34 19.70 -22.78 -18.10
C SER A 34 18.87 -23.57 -17.10
N ALA A 35 19.24 -23.46 -15.83
CA ALA A 35 18.35 -23.76 -14.73
C ALA A 35 17.27 -22.68 -14.80
N SER A 36 16.26 -22.92 -15.63
CA SER A 36 14.97 -22.28 -15.45
C SER A 36 14.54 -22.68 -14.05
N LYS A 37 14.86 -21.85 -13.06
CA LYS A 37 14.13 -21.87 -11.80
C LYS A 37 12.70 -21.58 -12.22
N GLY A 38 11.92 -22.64 -12.45
CA GLY A 38 10.47 -22.59 -12.41
C GLY A 38 10.09 -22.26 -10.98
N GLY A 39 10.40 -21.04 -10.56
CA GLY A 39 9.83 -20.48 -9.36
C GLY A 39 8.36 -20.34 -9.67
N SER A 40 7.53 -21.17 -9.06
CA SER A 40 6.13 -20.85 -8.90
C SER A 40 6.09 -19.47 -8.26
N LEU A 41 5.80 -18.47 -9.08
CA LEU A 41 5.65 -17.09 -8.66
C LEU A 41 4.43 -17.06 -7.73
N GLU A 42 4.65 -17.28 -6.43
CA GLU A 42 3.58 -17.16 -5.44
C GLU A 42 3.24 -15.67 -5.34
N VAL A 43 2.22 -15.27 -6.08
CA VAL A 43 1.71 -13.90 -6.08
C VAL A 43 1.01 -13.65 -4.75
N ALA A 44 1.47 -12.64 -4.00
CA ALA A 44 0.84 -12.26 -2.75
C ALA A 44 -0.57 -11.70 -3.01
N ASP A 45 -1.59 -12.36 -2.46
CA ASP A 45 -2.99 -11.94 -2.54
C ASP A 45 -3.60 -11.78 -1.14
N PRO A 46 -3.48 -10.60 -0.52
CA PRO A 46 -4.13 -10.35 0.76
C PRO A 46 -5.65 -10.34 0.57
N LYS A 47 -6.36 -10.81 1.60
CA LYS A 47 -7.82 -10.73 1.65
C LYS A 47 -8.25 -9.27 1.75
N THR A 48 -9.25 -8.89 0.95
CA THR A 48 -9.85 -7.55 1.02
C THR A 48 -10.70 -7.39 2.29
N HIS A 49 -11.11 -6.15 2.60
CA HIS A 49 -12.08 -5.88 3.68
C HIS A 49 -13.44 -6.58 3.50
N THR A 50 -13.76 -7.03 2.27
CA THR A 50 -14.95 -7.83 1.96
C THR A 50 -14.70 -9.35 2.07
N GLY A 51 -13.46 -9.78 2.32
CA GLY A 51 -13.07 -11.18 2.40
C GLY A 51 -12.68 -11.82 1.06
N GLN A 52 -12.57 -11.04 -0.03
CA GLN A 52 -12.20 -11.56 -1.35
C GLN A 52 -10.70 -11.89 -1.41
N SER A 53 -10.42 -13.11 -1.89
CA SER A 53 -9.10 -13.58 -2.35
C SER A 53 -9.28 -14.54 -3.52
N TRP A 54 -8.22 -14.78 -4.28
CA TRP A 54 -8.16 -15.75 -5.38
C TRP A 54 -7.57 -17.06 -4.89
N ASP A 55 -7.91 -18.15 -5.58
CA ASP A 55 -7.23 -19.42 -5.36
C ASP A 55 -5.80 -19.36 -5.89
N LYS A 56 -4.90 -20.12 -5.28
CA LYS A 56 -3.46 -20.11 -5.64
C LYS A 56 -3.19 -20.44 -7.11
N ASN A 57 -4.05 -21.27 -7.71
CA ASN A 57 -3.92 -21.72 -9.11
C ASN A 57 -4.80 -20.92 -10.08
N ASP A 58 -5.36 -19.79 -9.64
CA ASP A 58 -6.23 -18.97 -10.47
C ASP A 58 -5.41 -18.14 -11.47
N TYR A 59 -5.66 -18.34 -12.76
CA TYR A 59 -4.99 -17.61 -13.85
C TYR A 59 -5.17 -16.08 -13.73
N ARG A 60 -6.20 -15.63 -13.02
CA ARG A 60 -6.48 -14.20 -12.78
C ARG A 60 -5.40 -13.51 -11.94
N LEU A 61 -4.57 -14.25 -11.20
CA LEU A 61 -3.45 -13.70 -10.41
C LEU A 61 -2.31 -13.16 -11.27
N VAL A 62 -2.24 -13.53 -12.56
CA VAL A 62 -1.21 -13.05 -13.50
C VAL A 62 -1.15 -11.52 -13.55
N ARG A 63 -2.28 -10.83 -13.33
CA ARG A 63 -2.32 -9.35 -13.32
C ARG A 63 -1.52 -8.70 -12.18
N PHE A 64 -1.16 -9.45 -11.13
CA PHE A 64 -0.49 -8.96 -9.93
C PHE A 64 0.95 -9.47 -9.75
N ILE A 65 1.53 -10.12 -10.77
CA ILE A 65 2.91 -10.62 -10.74
C ILE A 65 3.92 -9.47 -10.57
N ASP A 66 3.82 -8.44 -11.41
CA ASP A 66 4.73 -7.29 -11.40
C ASP A 66 4.20 -6.10 -10.58
N ARG A 67 2.95 -6.17 -10.13
CA ARG A 67 2.25 -5.06 -9.46
C ARG A 67 1.46 -5.55 -8.25
N PRO A 68 1.66 -4.96 -7.06
CA PRO A 68 0.95 -5.39 -5.87
C PRO A 68 -0.55 -5.04 -5.95
N LYS A 69 -1.38 -5.95 -5.45
CA LYS A 69 -2.81 -5.69 -5.23
C LYS A 69 -2.97 -4.61 -4.16
N GLN A 70 -3.57 -3.48 -4.54
CA GLN A 70 -3.83 -2.37 -3.62
C GLN A 70 -5.04 -2.67 -2.76
N ILE A 71 -4.84 -2.65 -1.44
CA ILE A 71 -5.88 -2.86 -0.44
C ILE A 71 -5.73 -1.78 0.62
N ASN A 72 -6.84 -1.22 1.07
CA ASN A 72 -6.85 -0.30 2.20
C ASN A 72 -6.56 -1.08 3.49
N SER A 73 -5.57 -0.66 4.28
CA SER A 73 -5.24 -1.30 5.57
C SER A 73 -6.20 -0.95 6.70
N GLN A 74 -6.91 0.18 6.60
CA GLN A 74 -7.85 0.64 7.63
C GLN A 74 -9.28 0.18 7.33
N PHE A 75 -9.72 -0.88 7.99
CA PHE A 75 -11.06 -1.41 7.77
C PHE A 75 -12.11 -0.64 8.60
N ALA A 76 -13.16 -0.17 7.94
CA ALA A 76 -14.23 0.61 8.59
C ALA A 76 -14.96 -0.17 9.70
N ILE A 77 -15.03 -1.50 9.58
CA ILE A 77 -15.63 -2.39 10.59
C ILE A 77 -14.88 -2.26 11.93
N ASP A 78 -13.55 -2.27 11.89
CA ASP A 78 -12.73 -2.18 13.10
C ASP A 78 -12.79 -0.78 13.70
N LEU A 79 -12.76 0.24 12.84
CA LEU A 79 -12.86 1.63 13.25
C LEU A 79 -14.20 1.93 13.94
N ILE A 80 -15.34 1.49 13.40
CA ILE A 80 -16.63 1.76 14.03
C ILE A 80 -16.82 0.98 15.34
N ASN A 81 -16.25 -0.23 15.42
CA ASN A 81 -16.26 -1.03 16.64
C ASN A 81 -15.47 -0.38 17.77
N SER A 82 -14.38 0.35 17.43
CA SER A 82 -13.57 1.09 18.40
C SER A 82 -14.29 2.28 19.03
N VAL A 83 -15.30 2.84 18.36
CA VAL A 83 -16.08 3.99 18.87
C VAL A 83 -17.13 3.50 19.88
N PRO A 84 -17.11 3.97 21.15
CA PRO A 84 -18.06 3.50 22.15
C PRO A 84 -19.50 3.97 21.83
N PRO A 85 -20.53 3.18 22.21
CA PRO A 85 -21.92 3.60 22.08
C PRO A 85 -22.20 4.87 22.90
N GLN A 86 -22.95 5.80 22.32
CA GLN A 86 -23.38 7.03 23.00
C GLN A 86 -24.66 6.79 23.77
N SER A 87 -24.66 7.16 25.05
CA SER A 87 -25.83 7.08 25.90
C SER A 87 -26.65 8.38 25.79
N ARG A 88 -27.96 8.25 25.67
CA ARG A 88 -28.92 9.35 25.46
C ARG A 88 -30.12 9.16 26.37
N LYS A 89 -30.69 10.26 26.88
CA LYS A 89 -31.85 10.22 27.79
C LYS A 89 -33.19 10.13 27.04
N GLU A 90 -33.21 10.65 25.82
CA GLU A 90 -34.41 10.73 24.98
C GLU A 90 -34.77 9.36 24.37
N LYS A 91 -36.06 9.17 24.09
CA LYS A 91 -36.55 7.96 23.40
C LYS A 91 -36.27 7.97 21.91
N VAL A 92 -36.26 9.14 21.29
CA VAL A 92 -36.00 9.32 19.86
C VAL A 92 -34.84 10.28 19.73
N VAL A 93 -33.75 9.82 19.13
CA VAL A 93 -32.52 10.61 18.93
C VAL A 93 -32.36 10.88 17.45
N TRP A 94 -31.83 12.05 17.11
CA TRP A 94 -31.51 12.38 15.73
C TRP A 94 -29.99 12.32 15.49
N CYS A 95 -29.61 11.95 14.27
CA CYS A 95 -28.22 11.90 13.83
C CYS A 95 -28.12 12.53 12.44
N ASP A 96 -27.10 13.37 12.26
CA ASP A 96 -26.75 14.05 11.00
C ASP A 96 -25.29 13.78 10.59
N GLY A 97 -24.52 13.05 11.38
CA GLY A 97 -23.10 12.78 11.15
C GLY A 97 -22.14 13.87 11.59
N GLY A 98 -22.59 14.91 12.32
CA GLY A 98 -21.70 15.84 13.02
C GLY A 98 -21.12 16.98 12.16
N GLY A 99 -21.85 17.43 11.15
CA GLY A 99 -21.40 18.51 10.25
C GLY A 99 -22.53 19.25 9.53
N GLY A 100 -23.79 19.10 9.97
CA GLY A 100 -24.94 19.67 9.28
C GLY A 100 -25.01 19.19 7.83
N PRO A 101 -24.80 20.07 6.82
CA PRO A 101 -24.86 19.67 5.40
C PRO A 101 -23.70 18.77 4.94
N THR A 102 -22.59 18.68 5.66
CA THR A 102 -21.44 17.84 5.25
C THR A 102 -21.55 16.38 5.73
N GLY A 103 -22.53 16.10 6.59
CA GLY A 103 -22.81 14.75 7.06
C GLY A 103 -23.83 14.03 6.17
N HIS A 104 -24.65 13.19 6.79
CA HIS A 104 -25.74 12.49 6.09
C HIS A 104 -27.08 13.17 6.36
N PRO A 105 -28.13 12.87 5.58
CA PRO A 105 -29.47 13.38 5.85
C PRO A 105 -29.90 13.07 7.28
N LYS A 106 -30.51 14.05 7.94
CA LYS A 106 -30.98 13.91 9.32
C LYS A 106 -31.95 12.73 9.43
N VAL A 107 -31.59 11.75 10.25
CA VAL A 107 -32.46 10.60 10.58
C VAL A 107 -32.81 10.57 12.05
N TYR A 108 -33.96 9.99 12.34
CA TYR A 108 -34.46 9.76 13.69
C TYR A 108 -34.37 8.27 14.01
N ILE A 109 -33.82 7.95 15.18
CA ILE A 109 -33.52 6.61 15.64
C ILE A 109 -34.32 6.36 16.92
N ASN A 110 -35.13 5.30 16.93
CA ASN A 110 -35.95 4.93 18.08
C ASN A 110 -35.14 4.08 19.06
N LEU A 111 -35.12 4.48 20.34
CA LEU A 111 -34.42 3.82 21.44
C LEU A 111 -35.38 3.13 22.43
N ASP A 112 -36.58 2.78 21.99
CA ASP A 112 -37.61 2.17 22.86
C ASP A 112 -37.23 0.75 23.30
N LYS A 113 -36.56 -0.02 22.45
CA LYS A 113 -36.10 -1.36 22.79
C LYS A 113 -34.77 -1.29 23.54
N PRO A 114 -34.54 -2.14 24.57
CA PRO A 114 -33.24 -2.20 25.22
C PRO A 114 -32.18 -2.70 24.23
N GLY A 115 -31.03 -2.04 24.18
CA GLY A 115 -29.90 -2.43 23.34
C GLY A 115 -29.26 -1.26 22.59
N ASN A 116 -28.28 -1.61 21.74
CA ASN A 116 -27.59 -0.66 20.87
C ASN A 116 -28.38 -0.47 19.58
N HIS A 117 -28.80 0.77 19.32
CA HIS A 117 -29.43 1.16 18.06
C HIS A 117 -28.41 1.87 17.19
N THR A 118 -28.22 1.39 15.97
CA THR A 118 -27.23 1.93 15.04
C THR A 118 -27.84 2.96 14.11
N CYS A 119 -27.09 4.02 13.81
CA CYS A 119 -27.39 4.88 12.66
C CYS A 119 -27.03 4.14 11.37
N GLY A 120 -27.95 4.08 10.41
CA GLY A 120 -27.73 3.43 9.12
C GLY A 120 -26.70 4.10 8.21
N TYR A 121 -26.27 5.32 8.54
CA TYR A 121 -25.26 6.06 7.77
C TYR A 121 -23.90 6.03 8.47
N CYS A 122 -23.79 6.67 9.64
CA CYS A 122 -22.51 6.74 10.37
C CYS A 122 -22.09 5.42 11.01
N GLY A 123 -23.00 4.46 11.20
CA GLY A 123 -22.73 3.24 11.98
C GLY A 123 -22.58 3.49 13.50
N LEU A 124 -22.71 4.74 13.96
CA LEU A 124 -22.65 5.08 15.38
C LEU A 124 -23.78 4.40 16.14
N ARG A 125 -23.48 4.00 17.37
CA ARG A 125 -24.38 3.26 18.25
C ARG A 125 -24.94 4.19 19.32
N PHE A 126 -26.24 4.13 19.55
CA PHE A 126 -26.96 4.89 20.55
C PHE A 126 -27.68 3.95 21.51
N THR A 127 -27.69 4.30 22.79
CA THR A 127 -28.37 3.56 23.86
C THR A 127 -29.16 4.52 24.72
N LYS A 128 -30.25 4.05 25.31
CA LYS A 128 -31.04 4.84 26.24
C LYS A 128 -30.50 4.70 27.66
N GLU A 129 -30.28 5.82 28.34
CA GLU A 129 -29.95 5.86 29.76
C GLU A 129 -31.20 5.59 30.59
N GLY A 130 -31.13 4.59 31.46
CA GLY A 130 -32.23 4.20 32.36
C GLY A 130 -32.91 2.90 31.92
N LYS A 131 -33.03 1.98 32.87
CA LYS A 131 -33.82 0.75 32.70
C LYS A 131 -35.30 1.13 32.68
N HIS A 132 -36.02 0.57 31.71
CA HIS A 132 -37.46 0.39 31.85
C HIS A 132 -37.76 -0.53 33.04
#